data_AF-A0A254TPB0-F1
#
_entry.id   AF-A0A254TPB0-F1
#
_cell.length_a   1.000
_cell.length_b   1.000
_cell.length_c   1.000
_cell.angle_alpha   90.00
_cell.angle_beta   90.00
_cell.angle_gamma   90.00
#
_symmetry.space_group_name_H-M   'P 1'
#
loop_
_entity.id
_entity.type
_entity.pdbx_description
1 polymer ?
#
loop_
_entity_poly.entity_id
_entity_poly.type
_entity_poly.pdbx_seq_one_letter_code
_entity_poly.pdbx_strand_id
1 'polypeptide(L)'
;MSFTPPSEISVTSRQIPKWGGIPNTSIQSKPLLIYHKAFNASASDLATHLEEIGEVRPQWVYSMYSQTHFHSTTHEVLGVVSGRARLCFGGEANPERFEPTVEKGDLIIVPAGVGHRLLEELGSDQGDPFQMVGAYPPQKQWDMCYGDSREEDKVSRNIHALSWFHSDPLCGQDGPVLHV
;
A
#
# COMPACT_ATOMS: atom_id res chain seq x y z
N MET A 1 4.71 -22.14 -1.63
CA MET A 1 4.08 -20.88 -1.17
C MET A 1 3.37 -21.13 0.15
N SER A 2 3.35 -20.15 1.05
CA SER A 2 2.57 -20.22 2.29
C SER A 2 2.01 -18.84 2.65
N PHE A 3 0.80 -18.80 3.18
CA PHE A 3 0.14 -17.58 3.67
C PHE A 3 -0.10 -17.74 5.17
N THR A 4 0.28 -16.72 5.94
CA THR A 4 0.19 -16.73 7.40
C THR A 4 -1.29 -16.60 7.80
N PRO A 5 -1.81 -17.43 8.73
CA PRO A 5 -3.19 -17.30 9.19
C PRO A 5 -3.48 -15.90 9.75
N PRO A 6 -4.69 -15.33 9.57
CA PRO A 6 -4.98 -13.95 9.98
C PRO A 6 -4.70 -13.68 11.47
N SER A 7 -4.93 -14.67 12.33
CA SER A 7 -4.69 -14.60 13.78
C SER A 7 -3.21 -14.51 14.18
N GLU A 8 -2.29 -14.86 13.27
CA GLU A 8 -0.85 -14.88 13.50
C GLU A 8 -0.12 -13.72 12.81
N ILE A 9 -0.83 -12.94 11.98
CA ILE A 9 -0.26 -11.78 11.30
C ILE A 9 -0.05 -10.65 12.33
N SER A 10 1.21 -10.23 12.48
CA SER A 10 1.53 -8.99 13.17
C SER A 10 1.23 -7.80 12.26
N VAL A 11 0.47 -6.82 12.75
CA VAL A 11 0.01 -5.67 11.96
C VAL A 11 0.53 -4.38 12.54
N THR A 12 1.17 -3.56 11.71
CA THR A 12 1.34 -2.14 12.00
C THR A 12 0.18 -1.35 11.41
N SER A 13 -0.41 -0.47 12.21
CA SER A 13 -1.45 0.46 11.79
C SER A 13 -1.01 1.89 12.06
N ARG A 14 -1.11 2.76 11.05
CA ARG A 14 -0.68 4.16 11.14
C ARG A 14 -1.72 5.10 10.53
N GLN A 15 -2.21 6.01 11.37
CA GLN A 15 -2.82 7.24 10.91
C GLN A 15 -1.71 8.25 10.63
N ILE A 16 -1.81 8.94 9.50
CA ILE A 16 -0.86 9.94 9.05
C ILE A 16 -1.66 11.21 8.70
N PRO A 17 -1.41 12.34 9.37
CA PRO A 17 -2.18 13.56 9.13
C PRO A 17 -1.86 14.15 7.76
N LYS A 18 -2.79 14.97 7.25
CA LYS A 18 -2.58 15.79 6.05
C LYS A 18 -1.31 16.63 6.20
N TRP A 19 -0.53 16.74 5.13
CA TRP A 19 0.60 17.66 5.08
C TRP A 19 0.69 18.33 3.72
N GLY A 20 0.60 19.66 3.69
CA GLY A 20 0.51 20.42 2.44
C GLY A 20 -0.65 19.93 1.57
N GLY A 21 -0.38 19.67 0.30
CA GLY A 21 -1.36 19.13 -0.66
C GLY A 21 -1.53 17.60 -0.62
N ILE A 22 -0.90 16.89 0.33
CA ILE A 22 -1.01 15.43 0.46
C ILE A 22 -2.01 15.11 1.57
N PRO A 23 -3.21 14.56 1.25
CA PRO A 23 -4.25 14.33 2.25
C PRO A 23 -3.88 13.29 3.30
N ASN A 24 -3.07 12.30 2.93
CA ASN A 24 -2.79 11.13 3.73
C ASN A 24 -4.07 10.43 4.20
N THR A 25 -4.12 9.99 5.44
CA THR A 25 -5.27 9.23 5.98
C THR A 25 -6.45 10.13 6.38
N SER A 26 -6.30 11.45 6.29
CA SER A 26 -7.24 12.41 6.93
C SER A 26 -8.66 12.43 6.34
N ILE A 27 -8.84 12.07 5.07
CA ILE A 27 -10.15 12.18 4.39
C ILE A 27 -11.09 11.03 4.80
N GLN A 28 -10.60 9.79 4.76
CA GLN A 28 -11.41 8.61 5.09
C GLN A 28 -11.16 8.06 6.50
N SER A 29 -10.13 8.57 7.20
CA SER A 29 -9.69 8.07 8.51
C SER A 29 -9.32 6.58 8.50
N LYS A 30 -9.00 6.03 7.33
CA LYS A 30 -8.52 4.65 7.17
C LYS A 30 -7.00 4.64 7.31
N PRO A 31 -6.45 3.79 8.19
CA PRO A 31 -5.02 3.75 8.44
C PRO A 31 -4.26 3.09 7.30
N LEU A 32 -3.01 3.49 7.12
CA LEU A 32 -2.02 2.65 6.44
C LEU A 32 -1.80 1.38 7.27
N LEU A 33 -1.84 0.22 6.63
CA LEU A 33 -1.58 -1.06 7.29
C LEU A 33 -0.36 -1.75 6.68
N ILE A 34 0.45 -2.40 7.52
CA ILE A 34 1.51 -3.32 7.09
C ILE A 34 1.30 -4.65 7.81
N TYR A 35 1.14 -5.70 7.03
CA TYR A 35 1.03 -7.07 7.51
C TYR A 35 2.42 -7.68 7.41
N HIS A 36 3.06 -7.87 8.57
CA HIS A 36 4.44 -8.31 8.62
C HIS A 36 4.53 -9.81 8.38
N LYS A 37 5.40 -10.23 7.45
CA LYS A 37 5.66 -11.64 7.12
C LYS A 37 4.37 -12.44 6.90
N ALA A 38 3.42 -11.81 6.22
CA ALA A 38 2.09 -12.35 5.98
C ALA A 38 2.07 -13.45 4.92
N PHE A 39 3.11 -13.55 4.10
CA PHE A 39 3.26 -14.61 3.10
C PHE A 39 4.72 -14.97 2.82
N ASN A 40 4.92 -16.15 2.24
CA ASN A 40 6.17 -16.56 1.60
C ASN A 40 5.83 -17.16 0.23
N ALA A 41 5.88 -16.30 -0.78
CA ALA A 41 5.37 -16.59 -2.12
C ALA A 41 6.24 -15.89 -3.18
N SER A 42 6.23 -16.41 -4.41
CA SER A 42 6.74 -15.68 -5.58
C SER A 42 5.74 -14.62 -6.03
N ALA A 43 6.12 -13.76 -6.98
CA ALA A 43 5.23 -12.77 -7.57
C ALA A 43 3.99 -13.40 -8.24
N SER A 44 4.18 -14.51 -8.98
CA SER A 44 3.08 -15.21 -9.64
C SER A 44 2.15 -15.91 -8.63
N ASP A 45 2.71 -16.49 -7.57
CA ASP A 45 1.93 -17.15 -6.52
C ASP A 45 1.07 -16.14 -5.76
N LEU A 46 1.64 -14.99 -5.39
CA LEU A 46 0.90 -13.92 -4.72
C LEU A 46 -0.17 -13.35 -5.66
N ALA A 47 0.17 -13.08 -6.92
CA ALA A 47 -0.80 -12.57 -7.89
C ALA A 47 -2.00 -13.51 -8.05
N THR A 48 -1.75 -14.82 -8.19
CA THR A 48 -2.80 -15.84 -8.28
C THR A 48 -3.68 -15.83 -7.03
N HIS A 49 -3.08 -15.79 -5.84
CA HIS A 49 -3.82 -15.75 -4.57
C HIS A 49 -4.71 -14.50 -4.43
N LEU A 50 -4.18 -13.33 -4.79
CA LEU A 50 -4.96 -12.08 -4.78
C LEU A 50 -6.14 -12.16 -5.77
N GLU A 51 -5.95 -12.78 -6.93
CA GLU A 51 -7.00 -12.96 -7.93
C GLU A 51 -8.10 -13.94 -7.50
N GLU A 52 -7.72 -15.01 -6.79
CA GLU A 52 -8.63 -16.01 -6.23
C GLU A 52 -9.52 -15.41 -5.14
N ILE A 53 -8.97 -14.54 -4.28
CA ILE A 53 -9.77 -13.76 -3.33
C ILE A 53 -10.65 -12.74 -4.06
N GLY A 54 -10.11 -12.09 -5.08
CA GLY A 54 -10.86 -11.26 -6.02
C GLY A 54 -11.19 -9.84 -5.52
N GLU A 55 -10.76 -9.46 -4.31
CA GLU A 55 -10.91 -8.10 -3.78
C GLU A 55 -10.04 -7.10 -4.55
N VAL A 56 -8.89 -7.55 -5.07
CA VAL A 56 -7.97 -6.74 -5.87
C VAL A 56 -7.48 -7.50 -7.10
N ARG A 57 -6.99 -6.77 -8.09
CA ARG A 57 -6.35 -7.31 -9.29
C ARG A 57 -4.90 -6.86 -9.35
N PRO A 58 -3.93 -7.79 -9.38
CA PRO A 58 -2.52 -7.47 -9.66
C PRO A 58 -2.38 -6.81 -11.02
N GLN A 59 -1.52 -5.79 -11.13
CA GLN A 59 -1.30 -5.06 -12.38
C GLN A 59 0.17 -4.98 -12.79
N TRP A 60 1.10 -5.04 -11.83
CA TRP A 60 2.53 -4.88 -12.11
C TRP A 60 3.41 -5.57 -11.07
N VAL A 61 4.66 -5.83 -11.46
CA VAL A 61 5.75 -6.23 -10.55
C VAL A 61 6.91 -5.26 -10.72
N TYR A 62 7.18 -4.45 -9.70
CA TYR A 62 8.14 -3.34 -9.79
C TYR A 62 8.62 -2.90 -8.39
N SER A 63 9.66 -2.05 -8.35
CA SER A 63 10.06 -1.31 -7.15
C SER A 63 9.06 -0.18 -6.87
N MET A 64 9.40 0.80 -6.02
CA MET A 64 8.58 2.00 -5.76
C MET A 64 9.25 3.25 -6.36
N TYR A 65 8.46 4.20 -6.85
CA TYR A 65 9.02 5.46 -7.35
C TYR A 65 9.69 6.27 -6.24
N SER A 66 10.81 6.91 -6.56
CA SER A 66 11.51 7.85 -5.68
C SER A 66 10.91 9.24 -5.66
N GLN A 67 9.78 9.49 -6.33
CA GLN A 67 9.06 10.75 -6.20
C GLN A 67 7.83 10.50 -5.33
N THR A 68 7.61 11.33 -4.31
CA THR A 68 6.39 11.25 -3.50
C THR A 68 5.17 11.43 -4.40
N HIS A 69 4.29 10.45 -4.39
CA HIS A 69 3.01 10.48 -5.11
C HIS A 69 1.93 9.79 -4.29
N PHE A 70 0.68 9.96 -4.69
CA PHE A 70 -0.44 9.21 -4.15
C PHE A 70 -1.51 9.00 -5.22
N HIS A 71 -2.47 8.13 -4.92
CA HIS A 71 -3.64 7.88 -5.74
C HIS A 71 -4.88 8.46 -5.07
N SER A 72 -5.69 9.21 -5.83
CA SER A 72 -6.98 9.74 -5.38
C SER A 72 -8.16 8.86 -5.80
N THR A 73 -7.97 8.02 -6.83
CA THR A 73 -9.04 7.23 -7.45
C THR A 73 -9.11 5.78 -6.97
N THR A 74 -8.16 5.32 -6.14
CA THR A 74 -8.12 3.94 -5.68
C THR A 74 -7.29 3.78 -4.40
N HIS A 75 -7.64 2.77 -3.61
CA HIS A 75 -6.72 2.18 -2.64
C HIS A 75 -5.74 1.28 -3.37
N GLU A 76 -4.57 1.07 -2.78
CA GLU A 76 -3.51 0.26 -3.36
C GLU A 76 -3.06 -0.82 -2.36
N VAL A 77 -2.77 -2.00 -2.90
CA VAL A 77 -2.23 -3.13 -2.16
C VAL A 77 -0.87 -3.47 -2.75
N LEU A 78 0.15 -3.46 -1.91
CA LEU A 78 1.52 -3.75 -2.30
C LEU A 78 2.00 -4.99 -1.54
N GLY A 79 2.37 -6.05 -2.26
CA GLY A 79 3.00 -7.22 -1.65
C GLY A 79 4.47 -7.30 -1.99
N VAL A 80 5.34 -7.22 -0.99
CA VAL A 80 6.80 -7.31 -1.17
C VAL A 80 7.20 -8.75 -1.45
N VAL A 81 7.71 -9.01 -2.65
CA VAL A 81 8.03 -10.37 -3.13
C VAL A 81 9.52 -10.63 -3.24
N SER A 82 10.34 -9.58 -3.17
CA SER A 82 11.80 -9.66 -3.25
C SER A 82 12.47 -8.49 -2.54
N GLY A 83 13.65 -8.74 -1.97
CA GLY A 83 14.49 -7.73 -1.33
C GLY A 83 13.83 -7.07 -0.10
N ARG A 84 14.34 -5.88 0.22
CA ARG A 84 13.83 -5.00 1.28
C ARG A 84 14.17 -3.54 0.97
N ALA A 85 13.34 -2.63 1.44
CA ALA A 85 13.53 -1.21 1.22
C ALA A 85 13.03 -0.40 2.41
N ARG A 86 13.61 0.79 2.59
CA ARG A 86 13.04 1.83 3.44
C ARG A 86 12.14 2.70 2.58
N LEU A 87 10.88 2.76 2.96
CA LEU A 87 9.85 3.56 2.29
C LEU A 87 9.53 4.78 3.13
N CYS A 88 8.89 5.78 2.52
CA CYS A 88 8.30 6.92 3.22
C CYS A 88 6.83 6.98 2.88
N PHE A 89 5.99 7.02 3.91
CA PHE A 89 4.55 7.30 3.82
C PHE A 89 4.26 8.63 4.52
N GLY A 90 3.45 9.50 3.93
CA GLY A 90 3.07 10.79 4.50
C GLY A 90 3.68 12.02 3.84
N GLY A 91 4.68 11.83 2.97
CA GLY A 91 5.48 12.87 2.33
C GLY A 91 6.71 13.28 3.15
N GLU A 92 7.86 13.49 2.49
CA GLU A 92 9.16 13.70 3.16
C GLU A 92 9.23 14.94 4.04
N ALA A 93 8.48 15.98 3.68
CA ALA A 93 8.41 17.21 4.46
C ALA A 93 7.49 17.08 5.69
N ASN A 94 6.70 16.02 5.79
CA ASN A 94 5.78 15.82 6.90
C ASN A 94 6.58 15.37 8.15
N PRO A 95 6.51 16.10 9.27
CA PRO A 95 7.16 15.69 10.51
C PRO A 95 6.56 14.41 11.11
N GLU A 96 5.32 14.09 10.77
CA GLU A 96 4.60 12.88 11.21
C GLU A 96 4.56 11.79 10.14
N ARG A 97 5.44 11.86 9.13
CA ARG A 97 5.62 10.79 8.15
C ARG A 97 6.06 9.49 8.83
N PHE A 98 5.76 8.38 8.18
CA PHE A 98 6.13 7.04 8.63
C PHE A 98 7.14 6.42 7.66
N GLU A 99 8.31 6.03 8.16
CA GLU A 99 9.39 5.47 7.35
C GLU A 99 9.73 4.02 7.73
N PRO A 100 8.86 3.04 7.41
CA PRO A 100 9.13 1.65 7.70
C PRO A 100 10.23 1.09 6.77
N THR A 101 10.99 0.14 7.30
CA THR A 101 11.65 -0.86 6.46
C THR A 101 10.66 -1.99 6.22
N VAL A 102 10.44 -2.32 4.94
CA VAL A 102 9.61 -3.46 4.52
C VAL A 102 10.48 -4.49 3.83
N GLU A 103 10.13 -5.75 3.98
CA GLU A 103 10.88 -6.88 3.43
C GLU A 103 9.96 -7.92 2.77
N LYS A 104 10.57 -8.83 2.00
CA LYS A 104 9.85 -9.94 1.37
C LYS A 104 8.91 -10.63 2.36
N GLY A 105 7.65 -10.76 1.95
CA GLY A 105 6.57 -11.34 2.73
C GLY A 105 5.66 -10.32 3.41
N ASP A 106 6.01 -9.04 3.39
CA ASP A 106 5.13 -7.97 3.89
C ASP A 106 4.06 -7.61 2.86
N LEU A 107 2.84 -7.36 3.34
CA LEU A 107 1.75 -6.78 2.55
C LEU A 107 1.40 -5.39 3.11
N ILE A 108 1.22 -4.41 2.25
CA ILE A 108 0.93 -3.03 2.62
C ILE A 108 -0.43 -2.66 2.02
N ILE A 109 -1.33 -2.17 2.87
CA ILE A 109 -2.59 -1.53 2.44
C ILE A 109 -2.37 -0.03 2.48
N VAL A 110 -2.43 0.61 1.33
CA VAL A 110 -2.24 2.06 1.15
C VAL A 110 -3.59 2.71 0.86
N PRO A 111 -4.21 3.40 1.83
CA PRO A 111 -5.42 4.19 1.59
C PRO A 111 -5.19 5.26 0.53
N ALA A 112 -6.26 5.62 -0.17
CA ALA A 112 -6.22 6.68 -1.16
C ALA A 112 -5.85 8.01 -0.47
N GLY A 113 -4.98 8.79 -1.10
CA GLY A 113 -4.43 10.03 -0.52
C GLY A 113 -3.13 9.87 0.27
N VAL A 114 -2.71 8.65 0.62
CA VAL A 114 -1.43 8.42 1.31
C VAL A 114 -0.26 8.61 0.35
N GLY A 115 0.48 9.70 0.57
CA GLY A 115 1.72 9.98 -0.13
C GLY A 115 2.75 8.90 0.16
N HIS A 116 3.34 8.30 -0.85
CA HIS A 116 4.35 7.26 -0.68
C HIS A 116 5.49 7.38 -1.68
N ARG A 117 6.68 6.92 -1.28
CA ARG A 117 7.87 6.81 -2.14
C ARG A 117 8.92 5.86 -1.58
N LEU A 118 9.83 5.45 -2.46
CA LEU A 118 11.09 4.83 -2.10
C LEU A 118 12.06 5.87 -1.50
N LEU A 119 12.67 5.55 -0.37
CA LEU A 119 13.84 6.27 0.15
C LEU A 119 15.13 5.57 -0.24
N GLU A 120 15.19 4.27 0.01
CA GLU A 120 16.43 3.50 -0.11
C GLU A 120 16.13 2.00 -0.29
N GLU A 121 16.73 1.36 -1.29
CA GLU A 121 16.77 -0.10 -1.36
C GLU A 121 17.90 -0.63 -0.48
N LEU A 122 17.62 -1.60 0.39
CA LEU A 122 18.56 -2.01 1.44
C LEU A 122 19.20 -3.36 1.10
N GLY A 123 20.52 -3.39 0.97
CA GLY A 123 21.27 -4.63 0.73
C GLY A 123 21.30 -5.08 -0.73
N SER A 124 21.02 -4.17 -1.68
CA SER A 124 21.08 -4.41 -3.12
C SER A 124 22.43 -4.92 -3.63
N ASP A 125 23.52 -4.62 -2.91
CA ASP A 125 24.88 -5.01 -3.32
C ASP A 125 25.16 -6.51 -3.09
N GLN A 126 24.36 -7.19 -2.25
CA GLN A 126 24.56 -8.60 -1.88
C GLN A 126 23.26 -9.43 -1.84
N GLY A 127 22.10 -8.81 -2.05
CA GLY A 127 20.78 -9.43 -1.96
C GLY A 127 19.95 -9.23 -3.22
N ASP A 128 18.77 -9.83 -3.23
CA ASP A 128 17.83 -9.68 -4.34
C ASP A 128 17.30 -8.24 -4.45
N PRO A 129 17.06 -7.72 -5.67
CA PRO A 129 16.50 -6.38 -5.86
C PRO A 129 15.12 -6.26 -5.19
N PHE A 130 14.79 -5.06 -4.71
CA PHE A 130 13.47 -4.81 -4.11
C PHE A 130 12.39 -4.84 -5.18
N GLN A 131 11.40 -5.71 -5.02
CA GLN A 131 10.25 -5.80 -5.91
C GLN A 131 8.96 -6.10 -5.14
N MET A 132 7.86 -5.55 -5.64
CA MET A 132 6.52 -5.73 -5.12
C MET A 132 5.55 -6.08 -6.24
N VAL A 133 4.50 -6.81 -5.89
CA VAL A 133 3.27 -6.89 -6.69
C VAL A 133 2.39 -5.71 -6.30
N GLY A 134 2.00 -4.88 -7.26
CA GLY A 134 1.00 -3.84 -7.07
C GLY A 134 -0.37 -4.28 -7.56
N ALA A 135 -1.38 -4.11 -6.71
CA ALA A 135 -2.75 -4.52 -6.98
C ALA A 135 -3.75 -3.46 -6.52
N TYR A 136 -4.89 -3.42 -7.21
CA TYR A 136 -5.93 -2.42 -6.97
C TYR A 136 -7.33 -3.07 -7.02
N PRO A 137 -8.33 -2.53 -6.33
CA PRO A 137 -9.71 -2.98 -6.46
C PRO A 137 -10.16 -3.08 -7.93
N PRO A 138 -11.00 -4.07 -8.30
CA PRO A 138 -11.47 -4.25 -9.66
C PRO A 138 -12.06 -2.98 -10.27
N GLN A 139 -11.79 -2.78 -11.57
CA GLN A 139 -12.31 -1.65 -12.36
C GLN A 139 -11.85 -0.27 -11.89
N LYS A 140 -10.84 -0.19 -11.01
CA LYS A 140 -10.17 1.06 -10.67
C LYS A 140 -8.94 1.27 -11.55
N GLN A 141 -8.72 2.52 -11.93
CA GLN A 141 -7.49 2.99 -12.56
C GLN A 141 -6.88 4.03 -11.63
N TRP A 142 -5.60 3.85 -11.30
CA TRP A 142 -4.85 4.77 -10.46
C TRP A 142 -4.47 6.03 -11.24
N ASP A 143 -4.50 7.17 -10.57
CA ASP A 143 -4.00 8.45 -11.03
C ASP A 143 -2.71 8.82 -10.29
N MET A 144 -1.82 9.61 -10.89
CA MET A 144 -0.63 10.08 -10.20
C MET A 144 -0.85 11.49 -9.70
N CYS A 145 -0.99 11.64 -8.38
CA CYS A 145 -1.13 12.95 -7.73
C CYS A 145 0.16 13.31 -6.99
N TYR A 146 0.57 14.58 -7.08
CA TYR A 146 1.82 15.10 -6.52
C TYR A 146 1.61 16.21 -5.47
N GLY A 147 0.37 16.41 -5.04
CA GLY A 147 0.02 17.41 -4.01
C GLY A 147 -0.10 18.84 -4.51
N ASP A 148 -0.52 19.04 -5.76
CA ASP A 148 -0.87 20.35 -6.29
C ASP A 148 -2.18 20.85 -5.66
N SER A 149 -2.14 22.02 -5.00
CA SER A 149 -3.30 22.60 -4.33
C SER A 149 -4.45 22.92 -5.30
N ARG A 150 -4.16 23.11 -6.59
CA ARG A 150 -5.20 23.32 -7.63
C ARG A 150 -6.06 22.09 -7.86
N GLU A 151 -5.59 20.91 -7.45
CA GLU A 151 -6.30 19.64 -7.61
C GLU A 151 -7.00 19.19 -6.32
N GLU A 152 -6.91 19.96 -5.24
CA GLU A 152 -7.39 19.55 -3.90
C GLU A 152 -8.88 19.16 -3.90
N ASP A 153 -9.75 19.95 -4.53
CA ASP A 153 -11.18 19.65 -4.63
C ASP A 153 -11.47 18.38 -5.45
N LYS A 154 -10.67 18.13 -6.49
CA LYS A 154 -10.79 16.91 -7.32
C LYS A 154 -10.36 15.69 -6.50
N VAL A 155 -9.20 15.78 -5.86
CA VAL A 155 -8.63 14.73 -5.00
C VAL A 155 -9.60 14.38 -3.87
N SER A 156 -10.11 15.40 -3.16
CA SER A 156 -11.04 15.20 -2.05
C SER A 156 -12.33 14.50 -2.49
N ARG A 157 -12.94 14.96 -3.60
CA ARG A 157 -14.15 14.31 -4.15
C ARG A 157 -13.90 12.87 -4.58
N ASN A 158 -12.77 12.60 -5.24
CA ASN A 158 -12.43 11.25 -5.68
C ASN A 158 -12.30 10.30 -4.49
N ILE A 159 -11.52 10.69 -3.48
CA ILE A 159 -11.28 9.87 -2.30
C ILE A 159 -12.59 9.63 -1.51
N HIS A 160 -13.42 10.64 -1.33
CA HIS A 160 -14.72 10.48 -0.67
C HIS A 160 -15.66 9.51 -1.39
N ALA A 161 -15.55 9.37 -2.71
CA ALA A 161 -16.37 8.45 -3.50
C ALA A 161 -15.89 6.98 -3.45
N LEU A 162 -14.74 6.70 -2.82
CA LEU A 162 -14.23 5.34 -2.71
C LEU A 162 -14.89 4.60 -1.54
N SER A 163 -15.40 3.42 -1.85
CA SER A 163 -15.74 2.42 -0.84
C SER A 163 -14.46 1.80 -0.29
N TRP A 164 -14.52 1.40 0.98
CA TRP A 164 -13.47 0.57 1.58
C TRP A 164 -13.53 -0.86 1.05
N PHE A 165 -12.53 -1.67 1.41
CA PHE A 165 -12.47 -3.08 1.03
C PHE A 165 -13.64 -3.88 1.62
N HIS A 166 -14.20 -4.81 0.84
CA HIS A 166 -15.30 -5.68 1.27
C HIS A 166 -14.79 -7.00 1.87
N SER A 167 -13.63 -7.47 1.40
CA SER A 167 -12.87 -8.59 1.94
C SER A 167 -11.43 -8.14 2.20
N ASP A 168 -10.68 -8.86 3.04
CA ASP A 168 -9.25 -8.65 3.16
C ASP A 168 -8.53 -9.14 1.88
N PRO A 169 -7.73 -8.30 1.21
CA PRO A 169 -7.05 -8.69 -0.03
C PRO A 169 -6.17 -9.94 0.07
N LEU A 170 -5.66 -10.26 1.25
CA LEU A 170 -4.79 -11.42 1.48
C LEU A 170 -5.50 -12.55 2.23
N CYS A 171 -6.43 -12.21 3.13
CA CYS A 171 -7.03 -13.15 4.07
C CYS A 171 -8.48 -13.53 3.73
N GLY A 172 -9.12 -12.84 2.77
CA GLY A 172 -10.49 -13.11 2.35
C GLY A 172 -11.52 -12.59 3.34
N GLN A 173 -12.39 -13.46 3.85
CA GLN A 173 -13.58 -13.03 4.63
C GLN A 173 -13.27 -12.58 6.07
N ASP A 174 -12.04 -12.73 6.50
CA ASP A 174 -11.56 -12.28 7.81
C ASP A 174 -10.18 -11.64 7.60
N GLY A 175 -9.85 -10.58 8.34
CA GLY A 175 -8.55 -9.96 8.23
C GLY A 175 -8.47 -8.52 8.73
N PRO A 176 -7.23 -8.02 8.99
CA PRO A 176 -7.03 -6.75 9.69
C PRO A 176 -7.68 -5.53 9.02
N VAL A 177 -7.78 -5.50 7.68
CA VAL A 177 -8.33 -4.35 6.93
C VAL A 177 -9.84 -4.17 7.13
N LEU A 178 -10.54 -5.20 7.62
CA LEU A 178 -11.98 -5.16 7.86
C LEU A 178 -12.34 -4.59 9.23
N HIS A 179 -11.35 -4.35 10.09
CA HIS A 179 -11.54 -3.91 11.49
C HIS A 179 -11.06 -2.47 11.75
N VAL A 180 -10.93 -1.66 10.71
CA VAL A 180 -10.46 -0.25 10.76
C VAL A 180 -11.49 0.72 10.23
#